data_AF-A0A239FSN3-F1
#
_entry.id   AF-A0A239FSN3-F1
#
_cell.length_a   1.000
_cell.length_b   1.000
_cell.length_c   1.000
_cell.angle_alpha   90.00
_cell.angle_beta   90.00
_cell.angle_gamma   90.00
#
_symmetry.space_group_name_H-M   'P 1'
#
loop_
_entity.id
_entity.type
_entity.pdbx_description
1 polymer ?
#
loop_
_entity_poly.entity_id
_entity_poly.type
_entity_poly.pdbx_seq_one_letter_code
_entity_poly.pdbx_strand_id
1 'polypeptide(L)'
;MKKVISSLAVMVLMTQPMAATAWAQSSQDQVATSPAAPAAQAPADPDANREICKAETTTGSRLAKKKTCRTKAEWDEHYRLQRQEAEQMQRGDMANRTPRGN
;
A
#
# COMPACT_ATOMS: atom_id res chain seq x y z
N MET A 1 -18.30 33.87 -21.04
CA MET A 1 -17.38 34.84 -20.39
C MET A 1 -18.18 35.70 -19.42
N LYS A 2 -17.70 35.85 -18.17
CA LYS A 2 -18.16 36.84 -17.16
C LYS A 2 -16.99 37.00 -16.16
N LYS A 3 -16.38 38.18 -16.12
CA LYS A 3 -15.32 38.58 -15.18
C LYS A 3 -15.82 39.78 -14.39
N VAL A 4 -15.70 39.75 -13.06
CA VAL A 4 -15.44 40.86 -12.09
C VAL A 4 -15.30 40.15 -10.73
N ILE A 5 -14.13 40.08 -10.08
CA ILE A 5 -13.30 41.14 -9.47
C ILE A 5 -14.00 41.81 -8.28
N SER A 6 -13.47 41.55 -7.07
CA SER A 6 -13.30 42.43 -5.89
C SER A 6 -13.27 41.52 -4.65
N SER A 7 -12.10 41.13 -4.15
CA SER A 7 -11.23 41.93 -3.26
C SER A 7 -11.87 42.23 -1.90
N LEU A 8 -11.36 41.57 -0.86
CA LEU A 8 -11.05 42.18 0.43
C LEU A 8 -9.85 41.42 1.02
N ALA A 9 -8.76 42.15 1.23
CA ALA A 9 -7.51 41.62 1.75
C ALA A 9 -6.96 42.59 2.81
N VAL A 10 -6.09 42.06 3.68
CA VAL A 10 -5.16 42.79 4.57
C VAL A 10 -5.75 43.48 5.80
N MET A 11 -5.42 42.94 6.99
CA MET A 11 -4.71 43.58 8.13
C MET A 11 -4.45 42.47 9.18
N VAL A 12 -3.24 42.00 9.54
CA VAL A 12 -1.87 42.55 9.77
C VAL A 12 -1.63 42.98 11.23
N LEU A 13 -0.43 42.67 11.76
CA LEU A 13 0.11 42.88 13.14
C LEU A 13 -0.51 41.95 14.21
N MET A 14 0.17 41.38 15.22
CA MET A 14 1.54 41.40 15.79
C MET A 14 1.70 40.07 16.63
N THR A 15 2.82 39.55 17.14
CA THR A 15 4.25 39.97 17.33
C THR A 15 5.17 38.72 17.29
N GLN A 16 6.46 38.83 17.69
CA GLN A 16 7.40 37.71 17.94
C GLN A 16 7.43 37.30 19.44
N PRO A 17 8.12 36.20 19.83
CA PRO A 17 9.56 36.33 20.09
C PRO A 17 10.43 35.26 19.43
N MET A 18 11.61 35.67 18.95
CA MET A 18 12.70 34.77 18.59
C MET A 18 13.42 34.32 19.87
N ALA A 19 13.07 33.15 20.40
CA ALA A 19 13.87 32.47 21.41
C ALA A 19 14.64 31.34 20.72
N ALA A 20 15.98 31.47 20.69
CA ALA A 20 16.85 30.46 20.12
C ALA A 20 16.94 29.24 21.05
N THR A 21 15.94 28.36 21.01
CA THR A 21 16.11 26.99 21.48
C THR A 21 17.04 26.29 20.50
N ALA A 22 18.32 26.16 20.89
CA ALA A 22 19.19 25.20 20.26
C ALA A 22 18.51 23.82 20.36
N TRP A 23 18.11 23.25 19.23
CA TRP A 23 17.58 21.89 19.21
C TRP A 23 18.75 20.97 19.51
N ALA A 24 18.85 20.61 20.78
CA ALA A 24 19.82 19.69 21.29
C ALA A 24 19.76 18.40 20.48
N GLN A 25 20.92 17.97 20.01
CA GLN A 25 21.31 16.58 19.79
C GLN A 25 20.14 15.67 19.42
N SER A 26 19.92 15.44 18.11
CA SER A 26 19.18 14.26 17.67
C SER A 26 19.91 13.03 18.21
N SER A 27 19.42 12.52 19.34
CA SER A 27 19.79 11.22 19.88
C SER A 27 19.52 10.21 18.78
N GLN A 28 20.59 9.72 18.17
CA GLN A 28 20.52 8.66 17.19
C GLN A 28 19.78 7.51 17.85
N ASP A 29 18.56 7.23 17.39
CA ASP A 29 17.87 6.01 17.75
C ASP A 29 18.81 4.86 17.38
N GLN A 30 19.39 4.27 18.41
CA GLN A 30 20.24 3.11 18.30
C GLN A 30 19.38 2.03 17.67
N VAL A 31 19.59 1.78 16.38
CA VAL A 31 18.98 0.64 15.69
C VAL A 31 19.62 -0.60 16.29
N ALA A 32 19.07 -1.01 17.42
CA ALA A 32 19.36 -2.27 18.04
C ALA A 32 18.97 -3.34 17.02
N THR A 33 19.99 -3.88 16.33
CA THR A 33 19.91 -5.16 15.66
C THR A 33 19.63 -6.20 16.73
N SER A 34 18.34 -6.33 17.05
CA SER A 34 17.82 -7.49 17.76
C SER A 34 18.13 -8.69 16.86
N PRO A 35 18.82 -9.73 17.36
CA PRO A 35 19.11 -10.89 16.55
C PRO A 35 17.79 -11.47 16.06
N ALA A 36 17.59 -11.48 14.74
CA ALA A 36 16.36 -11.95 14.14
C ALA A 36 16.14 -13.40 14.57
N ALA A 37 15.16 -13.62 15.47
CA ALA A 37 14.77 -14.96 15.88
C ALA A 37 14.45 -15.77 14.61
N PRO A 38 14.93 -17.02 14.50
CA PRO A 38 14.68 -17.83 13.32
C PRO A 38 13.17 -17.91 13.12
N ALA A 39 12.70 -17.45 11.96
CA ALA A 39 11.28 -17.38 11.66
C ALA A 39 10.69 -18.79 11.77
N ALA A 40 9.87 -19.00 12.81
CA ALA A 40 9.25 -20.29 13.07
C ALA A 40 8.44 -20.68 11.83
N GLN A 41 8.85 -21.77 11.18
CA GLN A 41 8.18 -22.29 10.01
C GLN A 41 6.78 -22.71 10.45
N ALA A 42 5.76 -22.03 9.91
CA ALA A 42 4.38 -22.36 10.22
C ALA A 42 4.15 -23.85 9.88
N PRO A 43 3.46 -24.62 10.76
CA PRO A 43 3.23 -26.03 10.51
C PRO A 43 2.49 -26.21 9.18
N ALA A 44 2.92 -27.22 8.40
CA ALA A 44 2.26 -27.55 7.14
C ALA A 44 0.79 -27.86 7.41
N ASP A 45 -0.10 -27.18 6.70
CA ASP A 45 -1.55 -27.37 6.84
C ASP A 45 -1.90 -28.80 6.37
N PRO A 46 -2.43 -29.68 7.24
CA PRO A 46 -2.76 -31.06 6.87
C PRO A 46 -3.83 -31.13 5.77
N ASP A 47 -4.64 -30.09 5.63
CA ASP A 47 -5.69 -29.96 4.62
C ASP A 47 -5.22 -29.24 3.35
N ALA A 48 -3.91 -29.03 3.14
CA ALA A 48 -3.36 -28.36 1.94
C ALA A 48 -3.84 -28.97 0.61
N ASN A 49 -4.07 -30.29 0.58
CA ASN A 49 -4.54 -31.03 -0.60
C ASN A 49 -6.06 -31.04 -0.78
N ARG A 50 -6.85 -30.45 0.13
CA ARG A 50 -8.31 -30.46 0.05
C ARG A 50 -8.78 -29.70 -1.19
N GLU A 51 -9.68 -30.28 -1.98
CA GLU A 51 -10.25 -29.60 -3.15
C GLU A 51 -11.28 -28.54 -2.70
N ILE A 52 -11.20 -27.35 -3.29
CA ILE A 52 -12.12 -26.23 -3.04
C ILE A 52 -12.61 -25.69 -4.39
N CYS A 53 -13.89 -25.90 -4.68
CA CYS A 53 -14.57 -25.31 -5.84
C CYS A 53 -15.12 -23.92 -5.50
N LYS A 54 -14.70 -22.88 -6.24
CA LYS A 54 -15.22 -21.51 -6.14
C LYS A 54 -15.96 -21.12 -7.42
N ALA A 55 -17.02 -20.33 -7.28
CA ALA A 55 -17.79 -19.81 -8.42
C ALA A 55 -17.29 -18.42 -8.80
N GLU A 56 -16.56 -18.32 -9.91
CA GLU A 56 -16.06 -17.07 -10.46
C GLU A 56 -17.17 -16.39 -11.28
N THR A 57 -17.47 -15.13 -10.93
CA THR A 57 -18.43 -14.29 -11.65
C THR A 57 -17.70 -13.03 -12.10
N THR A 58 -17.54 -12.85 -13.41
CA THR A 58 -17.01 -11.59 -13.95
C THR A 58 -18.06 -10.49 -13.79
N THR A 59 -17.74 -9.42 -13.06
CA THR A 59 -18.63 -8.26 -12.87
C THR A 59 -19.07 -7.70 -14.23
N GLY A 60 -20.38 -7.46 -14.39
CA GLY A 60 -20.97 -6.98 -15.65
C GLY A 60 -21.18 -8.06 -16.73
N SER A 61 -20.71 -9.29 -16.54
CA SER A 61 -20.98 -10.39 -17.47
C SER A 61 -22.41 -10.91 -17.30
N ARG A 62 -23.11 -11.11 -18.42
CA ARG A 62 -24.41 -11.80 -18.49
C ARG A 62 -24.26 -13.31 -18.71
N LEU A 63 -23.02 -13.82 -18.83
CA LEU A 63 -22.74 -15.24 -19.03
C LEU A 63 -22.86 -16.00 -17.71
N ALA A 64 -23.10 -17.32 -17.80
CA ALA A 64 -23.19 -18.18 -16.64
C ALA A 64 -21.88 -18.20 -15.83
N LYS A 65 -22.00 -18.33 -14.50
CA LYS A 65 -20.87 -18.37 -13.58
C LYS A 65 -20.00 -19.60 -13.86
N LYS A 66 -18.68 -19.40 -14.03
CA LYS A 66 -17.73 -20.50 -14.14
C LYS A 66 -17.44 -21.04 -12.74
N LYS A 67 -17.33 -22.36 -12.59
CA LYS A 67 -16.75 -22.99 -11.40
C LYS A 67 -15.29 -23.32 -11.67
N THR A 68 -14.43 -22.98 -10.73
CA THR A 68 -13.02 -23.35 -10.73
C THR A 68 -12.74 -24.14 -9.47
N CYS A 69 -12.29 -25.38 -9.61
CA CYS A 69 -11.87 -26.23 -8.51
C CYS A 69 -10.35 -26.32 -8.51
N ARG A 70 -9.75 -26.16 -7.33
CA ARG A 70 -8.31 -26.24 -7.04
C ARG A 70 -8.13 -26.70 -5.61
N THR A 71 -6.98 -27.29 -5.29
CA THR A 71 -6.57 -27.58 -3.91
C THR A 71 -6.42 -26.30 -3.08
N LYS A 72 -6.38 -26.43 -1.74
CA LYS A 72 -6.09 -25.29 -0.87
C LYS A 72 -4.71 -24.69 -1.15
N ALA A 73 -3.67 -25.52 -1.34
CA ALA A 73 -2.33 -25.07 -1.68
C ALA A 73 -2.31 -24.21 -2.96
N GLU A 74 -2.98 -24.66 -4.02
CA GLU A 74 -3.09 -23.91 -5.29
C GLU A 74 -3.90 -22.61 -5.13
N TRP A 75 -4.91 -22.57 -4.27
CA TRP A 75 -5.63 -21.32 -3.98
C TRP A 75 -4.76 -20.32 -3.23
N ASP A 76 -4.00 -20.77 -2.23
CA ASP A 76 -3.13 -19.90 -1.45
C ASP A 76 -2.00 -19.32 -2.32
N GLU A 77 -1.41 -20.14 -3.21
CA GLU A 77 -0.43 -19.68 -4.21
C GLU A 77 -1.07 -18.71 -5.22
N HIS A 78 -2.27 -19.00 -5.72
CA HIS A 78 -2.99 -18.09 -6.61
C HIS A 78 -3.21 -16.71 -5.97
N TYR A 79 -3.58 -16.65 -4.69
CA TYR A 79 -3.72 -15.37 -3.98
C TYR A 79 -2.38 -14.66 -3.77
N ARG A 80 -1.29 -15.40 -3.52
CA ARG A 80 0.07 -14.84 -3.42
C ARG A 80 0.48 -14.16 -4.72
N LEU A 81 0.29 -14.84 -5.86
CA LEU A 81 0.59 -14.31 -7.20
C LEU A 81 -0.26 -13.09 -7.54
N GLN A 82 -1.58 -13.13 -7.31
CA GLN A 82 -2.47 -12.01 -7.56
C GLN A 82 -2.11 -10.76 -6.73
N ARG A 83 -1.67 -10.93 -5.48
CA ARG A 83 -1.13 -9.82 -4.68
C ARG A 83 0.15 -9.25 -5.28
N GLN A 84 1.10 -10.10 -5.65
CA GLN A 84 2.37 -9.66 -6.24
C GLN A 84 2.19 -8.94 -7.58
N GLU A 85 1.20 -9.35 -8.38
CA GLU A 85 0.82 -8.68 -9.63
C GLU A 85 0.24 -7.28 -9.35
N ALA A 86 -0.70 -7.17 -8.40
CA ALA A 86 -1.28 -5.88 -7.98
C ALA A 86 -0.21 -4.91 -7.42
N GLU A 87 0.70 -5.40 -6.57
CA GLU A 87 1.83 -4.62 -6.04
C GLU A 87 2.83 -4.20 -7.13
N GLN A 88 3.02 -5.01 -8.17
CA GLN A 88 3.87 -4.65 -9.32
C GLN A 88 3.21 -3.56 -10.17
N MET A 89 1.92 -3.66 -10.48
CA MET A 89 1.18 -2.62 -11.20
C MET A 89 1.22 -1.28 -10.45
N GLN A 90 0.97 -1.29 -9.14
CA GLN A 90 1.05 -0.08 -8.30
C GLN A 90 2.45 0.56 -8.30
N ARG A 91 3.52 -0.24 -8.19
CA ARG A 91 4.90 0.28 -8.23
C ARG A 91 5.29 0.80 -9.61
N GLY A 92 4.87 0.13 -10.69
CA GLY A 92 5.11 0.58 -12.07
C GLY A 92 4.43 1.90 -12.37
N ASP A 93 3.18 2.06 -11.94
CA ASP A 93 2.42 3.31 -12.04
C ASP A 93 3.11 4.47 -11.29
N MET A 94 3.61 4.24 -10.08
CA MET A 94 4.33 5.25 -9.30
C MET A 94 5.65 5.65 -9.97
N ALA A 95 6.38 4.69 -10.56
CA ALA A 95 7.63 4.96 -11.28
C ALA A 95 7.40 5.81 -12.55
N ASN A 96 6.29 5.60 -13.27
CA ASN A 96 5.92 6.39 -14.44
C ASN A 96 5.44 7.80 -14.05
N ARG A 97 4.64 7.92 -12.98
CA ARG A 97 4.07 9.20 -12.52
C ARG A 97 5.07 10.15 -11.84
N THR A 98 6.26 9.69 -11.47
CA THR A 98 7.29 10.54 -10.84
C THR A 98 7.93 11.44 -11.89
N PRO A 99 7.79 12.78 -11.83
CA PRO A 99 8.44 13.67 -12.79
C PRO A 99 9.96 13.56 -12.63
N ARG A 100 10.65 13.06 -13.66
CA ARG A 100 12.11 13.16 -13.74
C ARG A 100 12.46 14.61 -14.03
N GLY A 101 12.87 15.34 -13.00
CA GLY A 101 13.32 16.73 -13.12
C GLY A 101 14.50 16.84 -14.08
N ASN A 102 14.46 17.86 -14.94
CA ASN A 102 15.62 18.35 -15.70
C ASN A 102 16.53 19.21 -14.81
#